data_AF-A0A0Q0MWG4-F1
#
_entry.id   AF-A0A0Q0MWG4-F1
#
_cell.length_a   1.000
_cell.length_b   1.000
_cell.length_c   1.000
_cell.angle_alpha   90.00
_cell.angle_beta   90.00
_cell.angle_gamma   90.00
#
_symmetry.space_group_name_H-M   'P 1'
#
loop_
_entity.id
_entity.type
_entity.pdbx_description
1 polymer ?
#
loop_
_entity_poly.entity_id
_entity_poly.type
_entity_poly.pdbx_seq_one_letter_code
_entity_poly.pdbx_strand_id
1 'polypeptide(L)' 'MIIPWQQIAPETLDNLIREFVLREGTDYGDVEVSLEEKIAQVRAQLQSGQAVIVYSELL' A
#
# COMPACT_ATOMS: atom_id res chain seq x y z
N MET A 1 16.15 -1.68 -1.15
CA MET A 1 16.06 -2.54 -2.34
C MET A 1 14.63 -2.55 -2.86
N ILE A 2 14.39 -2.30 -4.14
CA ILE A 2 13.04 -2.41 -4.72
C ILE A 2 12.72 -3.90 -4.92
N ILE A 3 11.56 -4.35 -4.42
CA ILE A 3 11.05 -5.71 -4.61
C ILE A 3 9.83 -5.66 -5.53
N PRO A 4 9.76 -6.49 -6.59
CA PRO A 4 8.55 -6.64 -7.39
C PRO A 4 7.39 -7.10 -6.52
N TRP A 5 6.28 -6.38 -6.52
CA TRP A 5 5.14 -6.69 -5.64
C TRP A 5 4.53 -8.07 -5.93
N GLN A 6 4.70 -8.59 -7.16
CA GLN A 6 4.28 -9.93 -7.56
C GLN A 6 5.06 -11.06 -6.88
N GLN A 7 6.23 -10.76 -6.28
CA GLN A 7 7.03 -11.73 -5.52
C GLN A 7 6.61 -11.83 -4.06
N ILE A 8 5.69 -10.98 -3.61
CA ILE A 8 5.20 -10.96 -2.24
C ILE A 8 3.94 -11.83 -2.17
N ALA A 9 3.81 -12.66 -1.13
CA ALA A 9 2.62 -13.44 -0.91
C ALA A 9 1.39 -12.52 -0.86
N PRO A 10 0.26 -12.86 -1.52
CA PRO A 10 -0.90 -11.98 -1.63
C PRO A 10 -1.39 -11.45 -0.29
N GLU A 11 -1.48 -12.32 0.72
CA GLU A 11 -1.90 -11.93 2.07
C GLU A 11 -0.92 -10.93 2.73
N THR A 12 0.38 -11.12 2.53
CA THR A 12 1.40 -10.18 3.03
C THR A 12 1.30 -8.84 2.31
N LEU A 13 1.11 -8.85 0.99
CA LEU A 13 0.93 -7.63 0.21
C LEU A 13 -0.31 -6.84 0.68
N ASP A 14 -1.42 -7.54 0.90
CA ASP A 14 -2.67 -6.94 1.39
C ASP A 14 -2.49 -6.29 2.77
N ASN A 15 -1.76 -6.98 3.66
CA ASN A 15 -1.44 -6.45 4.98
C ASN A 15 -0.50 -5.23 4.91
N LEU A 16 0.52 -5.26 4.05
CA LEU A 16 1.43 -4.13 3.85
C LEU A 16 0.67 -2.89 3.34
N ILE A 17 -0.22 -3.06 2.35
CA ILE A 17 -1.02 -1.96 1.80
C ILE A 17 -1.98 -1.43 2.87
N ARG A 18 -2.65 -2.30 3.63
CA ARG A 18 -3.56 -1.89 4.71
C ARG A 18 -2.82 -1.08 5.76
N GLU A 19 -1.69 -1.55 6.25
CA GLU A 19 -0.87 -0.85 7.23
C GLU A 19 -0.35 0.50 6.72
N PHE A 20 0.03 0.56 5.44
CA PHE A 20 0.43 1.82 4.80
C PHE A 20 -0.71 2.84 4.81
N VAL A 21 -1.89 2.44 4.36
CA VAL A 21 -3.08 3.31 4.31
C VAL A 21 -3.51 3.78 5.71
N LEU A 22 -3.44 2.89 6.72
CA LEU A 22 -3.78 3.23 8.10
C LEU A 22 -2.82 4.27 8.70
N ARG A 23 -1.53 4.24 8.34
CA ARG A 23 -0.52 5.20 8.81
C ARG A 23 -0.64 6.56 8.15
N GLU A 24 -1.04 6.61 6.88
CA GLU A 24 -1.32 7.85 6.15
C GLU A 24 -2.60 8.55 6.65
N GLY A 25 -3.50 7.80 7.30
CA GLY A 25 -4.81 8.25 7.77
C GLY A 25 -4.79 9.19 8.98
N THR A 26 -4.18 10.38 8.85
CA THR A 26 -4.45 11.52 9.74
C THR A 26 -5.41 12.55 9.16
N ASP A 27 -5.75 12.44 7.88
CA ASP A 27 -6.72 13.31 7.20
C ASP A 27 -8.06 12.61 7.05
N TYR A 28 -8.91 12.74 8.07
CA TYR A 28 -10.35 12.60 7.93
C TYR A 28 -10.92 13.92 7.40
N GLY A 29 -10.57 14.28 6.16
CA GLY A 29 -11.24 15.36 5.42
C GLY A 29 -12.64 14.93 4.98
N ASP A 30 -13.51 15.91 4.71
CA ASP A 30 -14.97 15.84 4.49
C ASP A 30 -15.52 14.83 3.43
N VAL A 31 -14.68 13.98 2.85
CA VAL A 31 -15.07 12.90 1.94
C VAL A 31 -14.54 11.57 2.47
N GLU A 32 -15.42 10.76 3.04
CA GLU A 32 -15.11 9.41 3.53
C GLU A 32 -14.79 8.45 2.36
N VAL A 33 -13.57 8.51 1.82
CA VAL A 33 -13.05 7.41 1.02
C VAL A 33 -12.80 6.24 1.97
N SER A 34 -13.47 5.12 1.73
CA SER A 34 -13.38 3.94 2.58
C SER A 34 -11.95 3.37 2.60
N LEU A 35 -11.62 2.64 3.65
CA LEU A 35 -10.35 1.93 3.76
C LEU A 35 -10.12 0.99 2.56
N GLU A 36 -11.17 0.33 2.09
CA GLU A 36 -11.11 -0.60 0.96
C GLU A 36 -10.79 0.13 -0.35
N GLU A 37 -11.39 1.30 -0.58
CA GLU A 37 -11.08 2.12 -1.76
C GLU A 37 -9.63 2.60 -1.76
N LYS A 38 -9.12 3.03 -0.60
CA LYS A 38 -7.70 3.42 -0.47
C LYS A 38 -6.77 2.24 -0.74
N ILE A 39 -7.09 1.04 -0.22
CA ILE A 39 -6.34 -0.18 -0.51
C ILE A 39 -6.34 -0.48 -2.03
N ALA A 40 -7.50 -0.36 -2.68
CA ALA A 40 -7.62 -0.59 -4.12
C ALA A 40 -6.79 0.42 -4.94
N GLN A 41 -6.76 1.70 -4.53
CA GLN A 41 -5.96 2.74 -5.17
C GLN A 41 -4.47 2.43 -5.09
N VAL A 42 -3.96 2.06 -3.92
CA VAL A 42 -2.54 1.68 -3.76
C VAL A 42 -2.20 0.46 -4.61
N ARG A 43 -3.10 -0.54 -4.68
CA ARG A 43 -2.90 -1.70 -5.57
C ARG A 43 -2.81 -1.28 -7.04
N ALA A 44 -3.66 -0.37 -7.50
CA ALA A 44 -3.62 0.15 -8.86
C ALA A 44 -2.31 0.92 -9.15
N GLN A 45 -1.77 1.65 -8.18
CA GLN A 45 -0.48 2.32 -8.30
C GLN A 45 0.68 1.33 -8.41
N LEU A 46 0.65 0.21 -7.66
CA LEU A 46 1.63 -0.88 -7.81
C LEU A 46 1.54 -1.54 -9.19
N GLN A 47 0.33 -1.79 -9.68
CA GLN A 47 0.10 -2.40 -10.99
C GLN A 47 0.55 -1.50 -12.15
N SER A 48 0.35 -0.19 -12.04
CA SER A 48 0.76 0.80 -13.04
C SER A 48 2.24 1.20 -12.94
N GLY A 49 2.95 0.77 -11.89
CA GLY A 49 4.34 1.14 -11.63
C GLY A 49 4.53 2.55 -11.08
N GLN A 50 3.44 3.23 -10.69
CA GLN A 50 3.48 4.53 -10.02
C GLN A 50 3.96 4.43 -8.56
N ALA A 51 3.75 3.27 -7.94
CA ALA A 51 4.28 2.93 -6.62
C ALA A 51 5.19 1.70 -6.71
N VAL A 52 6.15 1.62 -5.80
CA VAL A 52 7.09 0.50 -5.68
C VAL A 52 7.22 0.08 -4.22
N ILE A 53 7.50 -1.20 -3.99
CA ILE A 53 7.78 -1.72 -2.64
C ILE A 53 9.28 -1.67 -2.42
N VAL A 54 9.69 -1.05 -1.32
CA VAL A 54 11.10 -0.97 -0.91
C VAL A 54 11.29 -1.78 0.36
N TYR A 55 12.19 -2.75 0.30
CA TYR A 55 12.72 -3.43 1.47
C TYR A 55 13.99 -2.72 1.93
N SER A 56 14.04 -2.39 3.22
CA SER A 56 15.23 -1.85 3.88
C SER A 56 15.55 -2.71 5.07
N GLU A 57 16.73 -3.31 5.09
CA GLU A 57 17.32 -3.80 6.34
C GLU A 57 17.79 -2.57 7.11
N LEU A 58 16.94 -2.10 8.03
CA LEU A 58 17.39 -1.28 9.13
C LEU A 58 17.76 -2.25 10.26
N LEU A 59 19.05 -2.30 10.59
CA LEU A 59 19.55 -2.83 11.85
C LEU A 59 19.28 -1.84 12.98
#